data_AF-A0ABD3PIW6-F1
#
_entry.id   AF-A0ABD3PIW6-F1
#
_cell.length_a   1.000
_cell.length_b   1.000
_cell.length_c   1.000
_cell.angle_alpha   90.00
_cell.angle_beta   90.00
_cell.angle_gamma   90.00
#
_symmetry.space_group_name_H-M   'P 1'
#
loop_
_entity.id
_entity.type
_entity.pdbx_description
1 polymer ?
#
loop_
_entity_poly.entity_id
_entity_poly.type
_entity_poly.pdbx_seq_one_letter_code
_entity_poly.pdbx_strand_id
1 'polypeptide(L)'
;MVDLREKKKAITIGVLTLLAAAVFSSISDELNSWMEDVDQVIGRRDLSISQGNVKRRPNARKGSTGQRQRKNALDPKTVVIKPFDNLSSLRRKSWKDATILDDGTYLLFQDEFRKGTYCETIINNKNRIKRLHYHAGSCKLFDGQFGNRLGTVYGMKMVANALHVPFHFTCEMNEGETANGAAFLMNLNSHSDALGPPPKNKNGEELTVEDVCQACGEKFCTWHSSSLALAGDAMISDWNNLADSSLVKISDHDDAVIHLRLGDALFAAYGRNEFKGVFPHATYIKLLKQAQKEMGTITSIGLLTAPFSGSFVRSSYDTHATLKSKTIAMDLLDAIQRAFPHAKVTLHNRPEETIVESLARIVHARKVAICGCSTFCPYPLLATKGIGFMYNQTTGQNLWVKNAAEQYKHFRLFDTPLLNGLVMENRKTGETLDLGVVAKWMRNQNPDIGNVDITGPPIFLDLK
;
A
#
# COMPACT_ATOMS: atom_id res chain seq x y z
N MET A 1 -36.81 -17.97 -62.48
CA MET A 1 -35.63 -18.52 -61.77
C MET A 1 -35.26 -17.54 -60.67
N VAL A 2 -35.43 -17.91 -59.41
CA VAL A 2 -35.08 -17.05 -58.26
C VAL A 2 -33.57 -17.06 -58.09
N ASP A 3 -32.97 -15.88 -58.05
CA ASP A 3 -31.52 -15.65 -57.99
C ASP A 3 -30.88 -16.37 -56.77
N LEU A 4 -29.90 -17.23 -57.04
CA LEU A 4 -29.16 -17.97 -56.02
C LEU A 4 -28.41 -17.05 -55.03
N ARG A 5 -28.15 -15.79 -55.39
CA ARG A 5 -27.54 -14.80 -54.47
C ARG A 5 -28.49 -14.36 -53.36
N GLU A 6 -29.77 -14.20 -53.64
CA GLU A 6 -30.78 -13.82 -52.66
C GLU A 6 -30.98 -14.92 -51.61
N LYS A 7 -30.97 -16.20 -52.04
CA LYS A 7 -31.03 -17.35 -51.11
C LYS A 7 -29.81 -17.43 -50.19
N LYS A 8 -28.60 -17.14 -50.67
CA LYS A 8 -27.39 -17.13 -49.83
C LYS A 8 -27.42 -16.02 -48.78
N LYS A 9 -27.89 -14.82 -49.15
CA LYS A 9 -28.04 -13.71 -48.18
C LYS A 9 -29.04 -14.04 -47.08
N ALA A 10 -30.20 -14.61 -47.43
CA ALA A 10 -31.22 -14.99 -46.46
C ALA A 10 -30.71 -16.04 -45.45
N ILE A 11 -29.93 -17.03 -45.91
CA ILE A 11 -29.35 -18.06 -45.03
C ILE A 11 -28.29 -17.44 -44.10
N THR A 12 -27.41 -16.58 -44.61
CA THR A 12 -26.39 -15.93 -43.78
C THR A 12 -27.00 -15.04 -42.70
N ILE A 13 -28.06 -14.29 -43.02
CA ILE A 13 -28.77 -13.47 -42.04
C ILE A 13 -29.47 -14.35 -41.00
N GLY A 14 -30.12 -15.44 -41.42
CA GLY A 14 -30.76 -16.38 -40.50
C GLY A 14 -29.78 -17.00 -39.50
N VAL A 15 -28.58 -17.40 -39.95
CA VAL A 15 -27.54 -17.99 -39.09
C VAL A 15 -26.97 -16.96 -38.10
N LEU A 16 -26.74 -15.72 -38.54
CA LEU A 16 -26.25 -14.65 -37.66
C LEU A 16 -27.28 -14.28 -36.58
N THR A 17 -28.57 -14.22 -36.93
CA THR A 17 -29.64 -13.94 -35.97
C THR A 17 -29.81 -15.06 -34.94
N LEU A 18 -29.68 -16.33 -35.36
CA LEU A 18 -29.71 -17.48 -34.45
C LEU A 18 -28.52 -17.51 -33.49
N LEU A 19 -27.31 -17.19 -33.97
CA LEU A 19 -26.11 -17.09 -33.13
C LEU A 19 -26.20 -15.94 -32.13
N ALA A 20 -26.73 -14.78 -32.54
CA ALA A 20 -26.96 -13.66 -31.63
C ALA A 20 -27.99 -14.03 -30.54
N ALA A 21 -29.10 -14.68 -30.90
CA ALA A 21 -30.11 -15.12 -29.95
C ALA A 21 -29.56 -16.15 -28.93
N ALA A 22 -28.71 -17.09 -29.37
CA ALA A 22 -28.08 -18.08 -28.50
C ALA A 22 -27.09 -17.42 -27.50
N VAL A 23 -26.32 -16.43 -27.95
CA VAL A 23 -25.40 -15.67 -27.09
C VAL A 23 -26.18 -14.82 -26.07
N PHE A 24 -27.27 -14.18 -26.48
CA PHE A 24 -28.11 -13.40 -25.56
C PHE A 24 -28.84 -14.28 -24.54
N SER A 25 -29.29 -15.48 -24.92
CA SER A 25 -29.88 -16.45 -23.98
C SER A 25 -28.86 -16.90 -22.94
N SER A 26 -27.64 -17.27 -23.37
CA SER A 26 -26.57 -17.72 -22.47
C SER A 26 -26.15 -16.63 -21.47
N ILE A 27 -26.09 -15.38 -21.91
CA ILE A 27 -25.75 -14.24 -21.03
C ILE A 27 -26.89 -13.92 -20.06
N SER A 28 -28.14 -14.05 -20.50
CA SER A 28 -29.32 -13.84 -19.65
C SER A 28 -29.43 -14.89 -18.54
N ASP A 29 -29.14 -16.16 -18.84
CA ASP A 29 -29.17 -17.24 -17.85
C ASP A 29 -28.06 -17.08 -16.80
N GLU A 30 -26.87 -16.61 -17.21
CA GLU A 30 -25.75 -16.33 -16.32
C GLU A 30 -26.01 -15.09 -15.42
N LEU A 31 -26.67 -14.05 -15.96
CA LEU A 31 -27.10 -12.87 -15.20
C LEU A 31 -28.21 -13.20 -14.19
N ASN A 32 -29.16 -14.07 -14.55
CA ASN A 32 -30.23 -14.48 -13.65
C ASN A 32 -29.70 -15.36 -12.51
N SER A 33 -28.77 -16.27 -12.79
CA SER A 33 -28.06 -17.04 -11.75
C SER A 33 -27.30 -16.12 -10.79
N TRP A 34 -26.75 -15.01 -11.29
CA TRP A 34 -26.00 -14.06 -10.47
C TRP A 34 -26.92 -13.20 -9.58
N MET A 35 -28.13 -12.86 -10.05
CA MET A 35 -29.11 -12.12 -9.24
C MET A 35 -29.73 -12.97 -8.13
N GLU A 36 -29.95 -14.27 -8.35
CA GLU A 36 -30.44 -15.19 -7.32
C GLU A 36 -29.44 -15.38 -6.16
N ASP A 37 -28.13 -15.39 -6.46
CA ASP A 37 -27.08 -15.44 -5.44
C ASP A 37 -26.98 -14.13 -4.63
N VAL A 38 -27.26 -12.97 -5.25
CA VAL A 38 -27.27 -11.68 -4.56
C VAL A 38 -28.47 -11.57 -3.59
N ASP A 39 -29.64 -12.08 -3.98
CA ASP A 39 -30.82 -12.09 -3.11
C ASP A 39 -30.67 -13.07 -1.92
N GLN A 40 -29.95 -14.19 -2.08
CA GLN A 40 -29.61 -15.06 -0.94
C GLN A 40 -28.67 -14.41 0.09
N VAL A 41 -27.76 -13.53 -0.36
CA VAL A 41 -26.81 -12.84 0.52
C VAL A 41 -27.46 -11.67 1.27
N ILE A 42 -28.50 -11.04 0.69
CA ILE A 42 -29.19 -9.90 1.30
C ILE A 42 -30.38 -10.35 2.18
N GLY A 43 -30.96 -11.52 1.93
CA GLY A 43 -32.21 -11.98 2.55
C GLY A 43 -32.16 -12.60 3.97
N ARG A 44 -31.04 -12.52 4.73
CA ARG A 44 -31.00 -13.05 6.11
C ARG A 44 -30.38 -12.09 7.12
N ARG A 45 -31.14 -11.06 7.50
CA ARG A 45 -30.99 -10.36 8.79
C ARG A 45 -32.36 -10.12 9.42
N ASP A 46 -33.01 -11.20 9.85
CA ASP A 46 -34.07 -11.13 10.85
C ASP A 46 -33.46 -11.07 12.25
N LEU A 47 -33.48 -9.87 12.84
CA LEU A 47 -33.23 -9.63 14.25
C LEU A 47 -34.52 -9.90 15.04
N SER A 48 -34.72 -11.15 15.47
CA SER A 48 -35.67 -11.46 16.53
C SER A 48 -35.01 -11.24 17.90
N ILE A 49 -35.37 -10.13 18.53
CA ILE A 49 -35.04 -9.84 19.93
C ILE A 49 -35.95 -10.71 20.80
N SER A 50 -35.39 -11.74 21.45
CA SER A 50 -36.07 -12.44 22.54
C SER A 50 -35.47 -12.04 23.89
N GLN A 51 -36.34 -11.50 24.75
CA GLN A 51 -36.03 -11.20 26.14
C GLN A 51 -35.98 -12.50 26.94
N GLY A 52 -34.81 -12.85 27.47
CA GLY A 52 -34.60 -14.02 28.33
C GLY A 52 -34.14 -13.60 29.73
N ASN A 53 -35.02 -13.78 30.71
CA ASN A 53 -34.83 -13.53 32.13
C ASN A 53 -33.65 -14.32 32.74
N VAL A 54 -32.74 -13.63 33.43
CA VAL A 54 -31.62 -14.23 34.18
C VAL A 54 -32.08 -14.62 35.59
N LYS A 55 -32.17 -15.93 35.86
CA LYS A 55 -32.25 -16.49 37.21
C LYS A 55 -30.84 -16.66 37.79
N ARG A 56 -30.57 -15.99 38.91
CA ARG A 56 -29.40 -16.21 39.78
C ARG A 56 -29.48 -17.56 40.51
N ARG A 57 -28.37 -18.29 40.59
CA ARG A 57 -27.94 -19.09 41.77
C ARG A 57 -26.43 -19.42 41.70
N PRO A 58 -25.78 -19.76 42.84
CA PRO A 58 -24.39 -19.36 43.10
C PRO A 58 -23.35 -20.49 43.14
N ASN A 59 -22.09 -20.05 43.06
CA ASN A 59 -20.83 -20.57 43.64
C ASN A 59 -20.54 -22.08 43.66
N ALA A 60 -19.43 -22.44 43.01
CA ALA A 60 -18.52 -23.47 43.50
C ALA A 60 -17.06 -23.08 43.20
N ARG A 61 -16.29 -22.84 44.27
CA ARG A 61 -14.82 -22.80 44.29
C ARG A 61 -14.27 -24.18 43.95
N LYS A 62 -13.25 -24.26 43.09
CA LYS A 62 -12.09 -25.14 43.26
C LYS A 62 -10.91 -24.57 42.48
N GLY A 63 -9.78 -24.43 43.16
CA GLY A 63 -8.54 -23.96 42.57
C GLY A 63 -7.80 -25.06 41.82
N SER A 64 -6.97 -24.65 40.87
CA SER A 64 -5.77 -25.38 40.48
C SER A 64 -4.77 -24.38 39.90
N THR A 65 -3.65 -24.26 40.60
CA THR A 65 -2.40 -23.65 40.20
C THR A 65 -1.84 -24.34 38.95
N GLY A 66 -1.30 -23.55 38.02
CA GLY A 66 -0.50 -24.06 36.90
C GLY A 66 -0.92 -23.54 35.52
N GLN A 67 -0.87 -22.22 35.29
CA GLN A 67 -0.94 -21.68 33.93
C GLN A 67 0.44 -21.23 33.45
N ARG A 68 1.04 -22.07 32.59
CA ARG A 68 2.01 -21.63 31.60
C ARG A 68 1.38 -20.47 30.82
N GLN A 69 2.03 -19.31 30.83
CA GLN A 69 1.68 -18.19 29.96
C GLN A 69 1.82 -18.64 28.50
N ARG A 70 0.72 -19.07 27.89
CA ARG A 70 0.59 -19.08 26.44
C ARG A 70 0.46 -17.61 26.04
N LYS A 71 1.42 -17.10 25.25
CA LYS A 71 1.26 -15.85 24.51
C LYS A 71 0.01 -16.03 23.64
N ASN A 72 -1.09 -15.40 24.03
CA ASN A 72 -2.28 -15.33 23.20
C ASN A 72 -1.89 -14.51 21.97
N ALA A 73 -1.89 -15.14 20.79
CA ALA A 73 -1.79 -14.41 19.55
C ALA A 73 -2.93 -13.39 19.51
N LEU A 74 -2.60 -12.10 19.39
CA LEU A 74 -3.58 -11.03 19.20
C LEU A 74 -4.37 -11.36 17.94
N ASP A 75 -5.70 -11.44 18.05
CA ASP A 75 -6.55 -11.44 16.87
C ASP A 75 -6.46 -10.02 16.27
N PRO A 76 -5.93 -9.86 15.04
CA PRO A 76 -5.77 -8.55 14.40
C PRO A 76 -7.08 -7.75 14.34
N LYS A 77 -8.23 -8.43 14.38
CA LYS A 77 -9.56 -7.81 14.34
C LYS A 77 -10.04 -7.24 15.68
N THR A 78 -9.35 -7.53 16.78
CA THR A 78 -9.77 -7.14 18.15
C THR A 78 -8.71 -6.36 18.92
N VAL A 79 -7.70 -5.79 18.27
CA VAL A 79 -6.80 -4.85 18.95
C VAL A 79 -7.58 -3.58 19.29
N VAL A 80 -8.09 -3.55 20.52
CA VAL A 80 -8.69 -2.37 21.13
C VAL A 80 -7.57 -1.36 21.33
N ILE A 81 -7.48 -0.38 20.43
CA ILE A 81 -6.66 0.81 20.64
C ILE A 81 -7.25 1.48 21.88
N LYS A 82 -6.54 1.38 23.01
CA LYS A 82 -6.98 2.06 24.22
C LYS A 82 -6.93 3.57 23.93
N PRO A 83 -8.06 4.28 24.03
CA PRO A 83 -8.03 5.72 23.94
C PRO A 83 -7.09 6.24 25.03
N PHE A 84 -6.27 7.23 24.70
CA PHE A 84 -5.53 7.95 25.72
C PHE A 84 -6.59 8.68 26.56
N ASP A 85 -6.79 8.22 27.79
CA ASP A 85 -7.70 8.86 28.72
C ASP A 85 -7.29 10.34 28.80
N ASN A 86 -8.21 11.24 28.42
CA ASN A 86 -8.06 12.70 28.46
C ASN A 86 -7.46 13.44 27.23
N LEU A 87 -7.51 12.89 26.01
CA LEU A 87 -7.10 13.59 24.76
C LEU A 87 -7.75 14.97 24.56
N SER A 88 -8.99 15.16 24.99
CA SER A 88 -9.70 16.44 24.89
C SER A 88 -9.07 17.54 25.75
N SER A 89 -8.43 17.19 26.87
CA SER A 89 -7.67 18.13 27.69
C SER A 89 -6.31 18.47 27.08
N LEU A 90 -5.65 17.48 26.46
CA LEU A 90 -4.39 17.64 25.71
C LEU A 90 -4.58 18.56 24.50
N ARG A 91 -5.69 18.38 23.76
CA ARG A 91 -6.03 19.19 22.58
C ARG A 91 -6.18 20.69 22.92
N ARG A 92 -6.69 21.06 24.10
CA ARG A 92 -6.82 22.49 24.48
C ARG A 92 -5.50 23.14 24.90
N LYS A 93 -4.54 22.36 25.45
CA LYS A 93 -3.24 22.88 25.90
C LYS A 93 -2.24 23.06 24.74
N SER A 94 -2.29 22.22 23.69
CA SER A 94 -1.27 22.21 22.62
C SER A 94 -1.41 23.32 21.57
N TRP A 95 -2.57 23.97 21.45
CA TRP A 95 -2.88 24.81 20.27
C TRP A 95 -2.08 26.11 20.14
N LYS A 96 -1.32 26.51 21.17
CA LYS A 96 -0.59 27.79 21.14
C LYS A 96 0.92 27.67 21.17
N ASP A 97 1.47 26.57 21.68
CA ASP A 97 2.91 26.37 21.81
C ASP A 97 3.18 24.86 21.65
N ALA A 98 4.17 24.46 20.84
CA ALA A 98 4.64 23.08 20.77
C ALA A 98 5.12 22.66 22.17
N THR A 99 4.20 22.09 22.96
CA THR A 99 4.33 22.09 24.41
C THR A 99 4.86 20.74 24.85
N ILE A 100 6.02 20.81 25.50
CA ILE A 100 6.46 19.73 26.37
C ILE A 100 5.52 19.74 27.55
N LEU A 101 4.73 18.67 27.70
CA LEU A 101 3.82 18.48 28.81
C LEU A 101 4.60 18.34 30.13
N ASP A 102 3.89 18.48 31.26
CA ASP A 102 4.50 18.43 32.60
C ASP A 102 5.23 17.10 32.88
N ASP A 103 4.84 16.02 32.19
CA ASP A 103 5.47 14.69 32.27
C ASP A 103 6.67 14.51 31.31
N GLY A 104 7.07 15.55 30.59
CA GLY A 104 8.17 15.52 29.62
C GLY A 104 7.79 15.04 28.22
N THR A 105 6.50 14.89 27.91
CA THR A 105 6.05 14.51 26.56
C THR A 105 6.18 15.68 25.59
N TYR A 106 6.96 15.52 24.52
CA TYR A 106 6.83 16.38 23.35
C TYR A 106 5.72 15.85 22.45
N LEU A 107 4.56 16.51 22.45
CA LEU A 107 3.37 16.11 21.71
C LEU A 107 3.27 16.87 20.39
N LEU A 108 3.08 16.14 19.29
CA LEU A 108 2.89 16.71 17.96
C LEU A 108 1.58 16.23 17.35
N PHE A 109 0.75 17.16 16.89
CA PHE A 109 -0.47 16.88 16.17
C PHE A 109 -0.23 16.89 14.66
N GLN A 110 -0.76 15.90 13.95
CA GLN A 110 -0.64 15.80 12.49
C GLN A 110 -1.09 17.08 11.77
N ASP A 111 -2.18 17.70 12.21
CA ASP A 111 -2.76 18.86 11.53
C ASP A 111 -1.93 20.14 11.70
N GLU A 112 -0.95 20.12 12.62
CA GLU A 112 -0.09 21.25 12.94
C GLU A 112 1.23 21.25 12.15
N PHE A 113 1.51 20.20 11.35
CA PHE A 113 2.79 19.98 10.65
C PHE A 113 3.25 21.09 9.69
N ARG A 114 2.37 22.05 9.37
CA ARG A 114 2.60 23.04 8.31
C ARG A 114 3.24 24.35 8.78
N LYS A 115 3.36 24.60 10.09
CA LYS A 115 3.59 25.97 10.59
C LYS A 115 4.84 26.18 11.47
N GLY A 116 5.60 25.15 11.86
CA GLY A 116 6.67 25.29 12.87
C GLY A 116 8.07 24.76 12.48
N THR A 117 9.09 25.32 13.13
CA THR A 117 10.46 24.79 13.27
C THR A 117 10.51 23.86 14.49
N TYR A 118 10.08 22.60 14.33
CA TYR A 118 10.00 21.65 15.45
C TYR A 118 11.37 21.34 16.07
N CYS A 119 12.42 21.38 15.24
CA CYS A 119 13.76 21.01 15.64
C CYS A 119 14.37 21.97 16.67
N GLU A 120 14.16 23.27 16.52
CA GLU A 120 14.66 24.26 17.48
C GLU A 120 14.07 24.04 18.87
N THR A 121 12.75 23.80 18.94
CA THR A 121 12.07 23.51 20.21
C THR A 121 12.64 22.25 20.86
N ILE A 122 12.87 21.20 20.07
CA ILE A 122 13.42 19.93 20.56
C ILE A 122 14.86 20.12 21.05
N ILE A 123 15.73 20.76 20.26
CA ILE A 123 17.13 20.99 20.61
C ILE A 123 17.23 21.82 21.90
N ASN A 124 16.48 22.91 21.99
CA ASN A 124 16.49 23.81 23.16
C ASN A 124 15.92 23.16 24.43
N ASN A 125 15.15 22.09 24.30
CA ASN A 125 14.51 21.42 25.43
C ASN A 125 14.87 19.94 25.57
N LYS A 126 15.91 19.44 24.90
CA LYS A 126 16.24 18.00 24.85
C LYS A 126 16.35 17.33 26.22
N ASN A 127 16.84 18.04 27.23
CA ASN A 127 16.97 17.53 28.60
C ASN A 127 15.62 17.36 29.33
N ARG A 128 14.59 18.10 28.90
CA ARG A 128 13.22 18.05 29.45
C ARG A 128 12.36 17.01 28.76
N ILE A 129 12.68 16.65 27.52
CA ILE A 129 11.93 15.67 26.74
C ILE A 129 12.23 14.27 27.30
N LYS A 130 11.18 13.56 27.69
CA LYS A 130 11.22 12.17 28.17
C LYS A 130 10.59 11.20 27.18
N ARG A 131 9.77 11.69 26.25
CA ARG A 131 9.19 10.93 25.15
C ARG A 131 8.73 11.84 24.01
N LEU A 132 8.72 11.32 22.79
CA LEU A 132 8.09 11.95 21.64
C LEU A 132 6.76 11.27 21.34
N HIS A 133 5.72 12.04 21.08
CA HIS A 133 4.39 11.52 20.79
C HIS A 133 3.84 12.15 19.50
N TYR A 134 3.54 11.33 18.50
CA TYR A 134 2.80 11.74 17.31
C TYR A 134 1.32 11.37 17.40
N HIS A 135 0.44 12.35 17.24
CA HIS A 135 -1.00 12.16 17.28
C HIS A 135 -1.65 12.51 15.94
N ALA A 136 -2.29 11.54 15.29
CA ALA A 136 -3.06 11.77 14.07
C ALA A 136 -4.53 12.06 14.38
N GLY A 137 -5.07 13.17 13.87
CA GLY A 137 -6.47 13.57 14.09
C GLY A 137 -7.53 12.63 13.50
N SER A 138 -7.14 11.61 12.74
CA SER A 138 -8.05 10.57 12.25
C SER A 138 -7.29 9.31 11.84
N CYS A 139 -7.58 8.19 12.51
CA CYS A 139 -7.08 6.88 12.07
C CYS A 139 -7.70 6.51 10.73
N LYS A 140 -9.01 6.72 10.53
CA LYS A 140 -9.74 6.32 9.31
C LYS A 140 -9.14 6.90 8.03
N LEU A 141 -8.76 8.17 8.06
CA LEU A 141 -8.19 8.87 6.89
C LEU A 141 -6.69 8.64 6.71
N PHE A 142 -6.05 7.85 7.58
CA PHE A 142 -4.60 7.66 7.59
C PHE A 142 -4.04 7.00 6.32
N ASP A 143 -4.74 6.02 5.77
CA ASP A 143 -4.35 5.29 4.55
C ASP A 143 -4.24 6.18 3.30
N GLY A 144 -5.03 7.26 3.23
CA GLY A 144 -5.11 8.13 2.05
C GLY A 144 -3.78 8.80 1.64
N GLN A 145 -2.79 8.80 2.54
CA GLN A 145 -1.41 9.21 2.27
C GLN A 145 -0.42 8.36 3.07
N PHE A 146 -0.68 7.06 3.19
CA PHE A 146 0.05 6.16 4.08
C PHE A 146 1.56 6.38 4.05
N GLY A 147 2.17 6.25 2.87
CA GLY A 147 3.62 6.37 2.74
C GLY A 147 4.17 7.74 3.11
N ASN A 148 3.42 8.82 2.89
CA ASN A 148 3.86 10.15 3.28
C ASN A 148 3.84 10.31 4.79
N ARG A 149 2.78 9.82 5.44
CA ARG A 149 2.63 9.86 6.90
C ARG A 149 3.64 8.96 7.59
N LEU A 150 3.96 7.79 7.02
CA LEU A 150 5.06 6.96 7.47
C LEU A 150 6.39 7.72 7.46
N GLY A 151 6.68 8.48 6.41
CA GLY A 151 7.93 9.23 6.31
C GLY A 151 8.07 10.23 7.45
N THR A 152 6.98 10.94 7.77
CA THR A 152 6.88 11.80 8.95
C THR A 152 7.10 11.05 10.26
N VAL A 153 6.44 9.91 10.45
CA VAL A 153 6.59 9.09 11.67
C VAL A 153 8.03 8.63 11.84
N TYR A 154 8.66 8.13 10.79
CA TYR A 154 10.07 7.72 10.84
C TYR A 154 11.02 8.90 11.06
N GLY A 155 10.74 10.08 10.47
CA GLY A 155 11.50 11.29 10.75
C GLY A 155 11.45 11.69 12.23
N MET A 156 10.29 11.55 12.89
CA MET A 156 10.20 11.75 14.33
C MET A 156 10.88 10.64 15.14
N LYS A 157 10.74 9.39 14.71
CA LYS A 157 11.39 8.24 15.37
C LYS A 157 12.92 8.35 15.32
N MET A 158 13.49 8.87 14.24
CA MET A 158 14.91 9.21 14.17
C MET A 158 15.33 10.19 15.28
N VAL A 159 14.55 11.25 15.46
CA VAL A 159 14.79 12.24 16.53
C VAL A 159 14.65 11.59 17.91
N ALA A 160 13.65 10.73 18.11
CA ALA A 160 13.46 10.00 19.36
C ALA A 160 14.65 9.08 19.68
N ASN A 161 15.12 8.33 18.69
CA ASN A 161 16.27 7.44 18.83
C ASN A 161 17.56 8.23 19.11
N ALA A 162 17.78 9.37 18.43
CA ALA A 162 18.94 10.25 18.67
C ALA A 162 18.92 10.90 20.07
N LEU A 163 17.72 11.10 20.65
CA LEU A 163 17.55 11.56 22.03
C LEU A 163 17.57 10.41 23.06
N HIS A 164 17.58 9.15 22.62
CA HIS A 164 17.38 7.97 23.45
C HIS A 164 16.10 8.02 24.30
N VAL A 165 15.00 8.52 23.72
CA VAL A 165 13.68 8.56 24.35
C VAL A 165 12.67 7.74 23.57
N PRO A 166 11.65 7.16 24.22
CA PRO A 166 10.61 6.39 23.53
C PRO A 166 9.78 7.26 22.57
N PHE A 167 9.31 6.62 21.51
CA PHE A 167 8.39 7.20 20.52
C PHE A 167 7.01 6.56 20.66
N HIS A 168 5.97 7.40 20.73
CA HIS A 168 4.58 6.98 20.77
C HIS A 168 3.80 7.50 19.57
N PHE A 169 2.85 6.68 19.11
CA PHE A 169 1.88 7.00 18.08
C PHE A 169 0.49 6.75 18.64
N THR A 170 -0.41 7.72 18.47
CA THR A 170 -1.85 7.51 18.63
C THR A 170 -2.61 8.18 17.49
N CYS A 171 -3.88 7.81 17.32
CA CYS A 171 -4.75 8.49 16.37
C CYS A 171 -6.20 8.51 16.88
N GLU A 172 -6.97 9.52 16.47
CA GLU A 172 -8.39 9.64 16.86
C GLU A 172 -9.26 8.66 16.06
N MET A 173 -10.17 7.98 16.76
CA MET A 173 -11.26 7.18 16.17
C MET A 173 -12.58 7.56 16.82
N ASN A 174 -13.65 7.57 16.04
CA ASN A 174 -14.99 7.62 16.61
C ASN A 174 -15.38 6.24 17.15
N GLU A 175 -16.34 6.20 18.08
CA GLU A 175 -16.90 4.94 18.58
C GLU A 175 -17.46 4.10 17.41
N GLY A 176 -17.10 2.81 17.38
CA GLY A 176 -17.47 1.90 16.30
C GLY A 176 -16.64 2.01 15.03
N GLU A 177 -15.69 2.95 14.93
CA GLU A 177 -14.73 2.95 13.82
C GLU A 177 -13.62 1.92 14.04
N THR A 178 -13.30 1.18 12.99
CA THR A 178 -12.08 0.36 12.91
C THR A 178 -10.93 1.19 12.38
N ALA A 179 -9.79 1.12 13.06
CA ALA A 179 -8.54 1.65 12.53
C ALA A 179 -8.25 1.02 11.17
N ASN A 180 -7.75 1.82 10.25
CA ASN A 180 -7.21 1.28 9.01
C ASN A 180 -5.85 0.62 9.28
N GLY A 181 -5.38 -0.18 8.32
CA GLY A 181 -4.20 -1.01 8.55
C GLY A 181 -2.93 -0.19 8.79
N ALA A 182 -2.84 1.03 8.27
CA ALA A 182 -1.72 1.92 8.57
C ALA A 182 -1.67 2.39 10.02
N ALA A 183 -2.80 2.89 10.53
CA ALA A 183 -2.91 3.32 11.92
C ALA A 183 -2.63 2.15 12.87
N PHE A 184 -3.13 0.96 12.52
CA PHE A 184 -2.85 -0.27 13.24
C PHE A 184 -1.34 -0.58 13.29
N LEU A 185 -0.67 -0.55 12.13
CA LEU A 185 0.78 -0.79 12.04
C LEU A 185 1.58 0.23 12.87
N MET A 186 1.22 1.50 12.81
CA MET A 186 1.90 2.53 13.59
C MET A 186 1.66 2.40 15.08
N ASN A 187 0.46 1.95 15.48
CA ASN A 187 0.18 1.63 16.86
C ASN A 187 1.01 0.42 17.34
N LEU A 188 1.16 -0.63 16.54
CA LEU A 188 2.06 -1.74 16.90
C LEU A 188 3.51 -1.28 17.07
N ASN A 189 3.95 -0.32 16.25
CA ASN A 189 5.29 0.26 16.32
C ASN A 189 5.50 1.22 17.51
N SER A 190 4.43 1.66 18.18
CA SER A 190 4.51 2.58 19.34
C SER A 190 4.49 1.89 20.70
N HIS A 191 4.27 0.58 20.73
CA HIS A 191 4.15 -0.21 21.97
C HIS A 191 5.44 -0.91 22.37
N SER A 192 6.49 -0.80 21.56
CA SER A 192 7.80 -1.26 22.00
C SER A 192 8.44 -0.15 22.84
N ASP A 193 8.55 -0.37 24.15
CA ASP A 193 9.53 0.35 24.99
C ASP A 193 10.97 0.19 24.44
N ALA A 194 11.16 -0.65 23.41
CA ALA A 194 12.37 -0.73 22.62
C ALA A 194 12.66 0.59 21.91
N LEU A 195 13.67 1.28 22.42
CA LEU A 195 14.40 2.28 21.67
C LEU A 195 14.97 1.61 20.40
N GLY A 196 14.69 2.20 19.25
CA GLY A 196 15.37 1.80 18.02
C GLY A 196 16.85 2.22 18.07
N PRO A 197 17.70 1.67 17.20
CA PRO A 197 19.08 2.12 17.11
C PRO A 197 19.12 3.62 16.75
N PRO A 198 20.08 4.39 17.31
CA PRO A 198 20.33 5.76 16.86
C PRO A 198 20.64 5.78 15.36
N PRO A 199 20.16 6.79 14.62
CA PRO A 199 20.50 6.92 13.21
C PRO A 199 22.02 7.12 13.07
N LYS A 200 22.60 6.53 12.03
CA LYS A 200 24.05 6.59 11.77
C LYS A 200 24.34 7.27 10.45
N ASN A 201 25.46 7.99 10.39
CA ASN A 201 25.95 8.54 9.12
C ASN A 201 26.62 7.45 8.26
N LYS A 202 27.10 7.83 7.07
CA LYS A 202 27.79 6.93 6.13
C LYS A 202 29.06 6.28 6.68
N ASN A 203 29.66 6.84 7.73
CA ASN A 203 30.85 6.29 8.41
C ASN A 203 30.46 5.35 9.57
N GLY A 204 29.17 5.19 9.85
CA GLY A 204 28.67 4.39 10.97
C GLY A 204 28.63 5.11 12.31
N GLU A 205 28.90 6.42 12.34
CA GLU A 205 28.87 7.24 13.56
C GLU A 205 27.42 7.60 13.92
N GLU A 206 27.06 7.49 15.19
CA GLU A 206 25.73 7.86 15.68
C GLU A 206 25.50 9.37 15.55
N LEU A 207 24.34 9.73 15.03
CA LEU A 207 23.93 11.12 14.84
C LEU A 207 23.27 11.67 16.09
N THR A 208 23.63 12.91 16.43
CA THR A 208 22.95 13.68 17.46
C THR A 208 21.59 14.19 16.98
N VAL A 209 20.77 14.71 17.90
CA VAL A 209 19.50 15.35 17.53
C VAL A 209 19.73 16.57 16.63
N GLU A 210 20.80 17.32 16.87
CA GLU A 210 21.21 18.46 16.04
C GLU A 210 21.54 18.01 14.60
N ASP A 211 22.32 16.94 14.45
CA ASP A 211 22.68 16.40 13.14
C ASP A 211 21.44 15.94 12.35
N VAL A 212 20.53 15.21 13.01
CA VAL A 212 19.26 14.77 12.41
C VAL A 212 18.44 15.97 11.98
N CYS A 213 18.29 16.96 12.85
CA CYS A 213 17.51 18.16 12.57
C CYS A 213 18.09 19.01 11.43
N GLN A 214 19.41 19.15 11.38
CA GLN A 214 20.09 19.82 10.27
C GLN A 214 19.89 19.05 8.96
N ALA A 215 20.05 17.73 8.98
CA ALA A 215 19.86 16.88 7.80
C ALA A 215 18.43 16.95 7.24
N CYS A 216 17.44 17.17 8.10
CA CYS A 216 16.03 17.28 7.72
C CYS A 216 15.56 18.72 7.41
N GLY A 217 16.46 19.71 7.41
CA GLY A 217 16.16 21.11 7.09
C GLY A 217 15.32 21.82 8.16
N GLU A 218 15.68 21.63 9.43
CA GLU A 218 15.05 22.24 10.62
C GLU A 218 13.57 21.84 10.85
N LYS A 219 13.12 20.84 10.11
CA LYS A 219 11.83 20.15 10.27
C LYS A 219 12.09 18.67 10.48
N PHE A 220 11.05 17.89 10.77
CA PHE A 220 11.20 16.43 10.69
C PHE A 220 11.40 16.01 9.25
N CYS A 221 12.24 14.99 9.04
CA CYS A 221 12.34 14.35 7.75
C CYS A 221 10.95 13.87 7.31
N THR A 222 10.58 14.22 6.08
CA THR A 222 9.34 13.78 5.45
C THR A 222 9.68 12.88 4.27
N TRP A 223 8.65 12.34 3.62
CA TRP A 223 8.81 11.55 2.40
C TRP A 223 9.72 12.16 1.33
N HIS A 224 9.76 13.49 1.22
CA HIS A 224 10.56 14.17 0.21
C HIS A 224 11.99 14.50 0.67
N SER A 225 12.31 14.29 1.94
CA SER A 225 13.66 14.54 2.47
C SER A 225 14.58 13.41 2.08
N SER A 226 15.70 13.71 1.41
CA SER A 226 16.75 12.73 1.09
C SER A 226 17.33 12.05 2.35
N SER A 227 17.36 12.78 3.46
CA SER A 227 17.89 12.35 4.75
C SER A 227 17.01 11.32 5.46
N LEU A 228 15.78 11.07 4.97
CA LEU A 228 14.93 10.00 5.50
C LEU A 228 15.59 8.61 5.39
N ALA A 229 16.55 8.42 4.49
CA ALA A 229 17.32 7.17 4.37
C ALA A 229 18.11 6.81 5.65
N LEU A 230 18.44 7.81 6.48
CA LEU A 230 19.10 7.61 7.78
C LEU A 230 18.25 6.82 8.77
N ALA A 231 16.93 6.73 8.55
CA ALA A 231 16.01 5.88 9.32
C ALA A 231 16.03 4.40 8.87
N GLY A 232 16.80 4.05 7.84
CA GLY A 232 16.67 2.75 7.16
C GLY A 232 16.80 1.53 8.09
N ASP A 233 17.76 1.53 9.02
CA ASP A 233 17.93 0.44 9.98
C ASP A 233 16.72 0.31 10.92
N ALA A 234 16.18 1.44 11.39
CA ALA A 234 14.98 1.46 12.21
C ALA A 234 13.75 0.96 11.42
N MET A 235 13.62 1.38 10.15
CA MET A 235 12.57 0.87 9.24
C MET A 235 12.69 -0.64 9.06
N ILE A 236 13.88 -1.17 8.79
CA ILE A 236 14.11 -2.61 8.62
C ILE A 236 13.70 -3.37 9.88
N SER A 237 14.14 -2.91 11.06
CA SER A 237 13.79 -3.51 12.34
C SER A 237 12.28 -3.53 12.56
N ASP A 238 11.62 -2.39 12.36
CA ASP A 238 10.19 -2.24 12.56
C ASP A 238 9.39 -3.13 11.61
N TRP A 239 9.73 -3.16 10.32
CA TRP A 239 9.01 -3.96 9.34
C TRP A 239 9.23 -5.45 9.52
N ASN A 240 10.40 -5.89 9.97
CA ASN A 240 10.62 -7.29 10.34
C ASN A 240 9.73 -7.71 11.51
N ASN A 241 9.55 -6.83 12.51
CA ASN A 241 8.65 -7.08 13.63
C ASN A 241 7.18 -7.04 13.18
N LEU A 242 6.77 -5.99 12.45
CA LEU A 242 5.39 -5.78 12.01
C LEU A 242 4.90 -6.84 11.02
N ALA A 243 5.80 -7.40 10.21
CA ALA A 243 5.47 -8.49 9.30
C ALA A 243 5.52 -9.87 9.97
N ASP A 244 6.01 -9.99 11.21
CA ASP A 244 6.17 -11.26 11.88
C ASP A 244 4.87 -12.08 11.86
N SER A 245 5.00 -13.37 11.52
CA SER A 245 3.84 -14.25 11.31
C SER A 245 3.01 -14.50 12.57
N SER A 246 3.54 -14.19 13.76
CA SER A 246 2.77 -14.19 15.00
C SER A 246 1.84 -12.98 15.14
N LEU A 247 2.14 -11.86 14.46
CA LEU A 247 1.30 -10.66 14.41
C LEU A 247 0.39 -10.65 13.18
N VAL A 248 0.93 -10.99 12.01
CA VAL A 248 0.23 -10.93 10.72
C VAL A 248 0.29 -12.29 10.06
N LYS A 249 -0.83 -13.03 10.14
CA LYS A 249 -0.91 -14.37 9.56
C LYS A 249 -1.17 -14.31 8.06
N ILE A 250 -0.11 -14.36 7.27
CA ILE A 250 -0.21 -14.68 5.85
C ILE A 250 -0.20 -16.20 5.65
N SER A 251 -1.20 -16.72 4.92
CA SER A 251 -1.41 -18.16 4.71
C SER A 251 -0.40 -18.81 3.77
N ASP A 252 0.30 -18.01 3.00
CA ASP A 252 1.07 -18.42 1.85
C ASP A 252 2.28 -17.49 1.69
N HIS A 253 3.44 -18.10 1.49
CA HIS A 253 4.72 -17.41 1.37
C HIS A 253 5.22 -17.52 -0.07
N ASP A 254 5.15 -16.42 -0.79
CA ASP A 254 5.63 -16.33 -2.16
C ASP A 254 7.16 -16.19 -2.20
N ASP A 255 7.81 -16.85 -3.17
CA ASP A 255 9.22 -16.63 -3.46
C ASP A 255 9.44 -15.23 -4.05
N ALA A 256 8.54 -14.84 -4.95
CA ALA A 256 8.54 -13.55 -5.60
C ALA A 256 7.24 -12.81 -5.38
N VAL A 257 7.31 -11.51 -5.10
CA VAL A 257 6.15 -10.65 -4.94
C VAL A 257 6.26 -9.46 -5.89
N ILE A 258 5.17 -9.14 -6.59
CA ILE A 258 5.07 -7.97 -7.46
C ILE A 258 3.93 -7.11 -6.94
N HIS A 259 4.23 -5.89 -6.48
CA HIS A 259 3.21 -4.91 -6.17
C HIS A 259 2.86 -4.10 -7.42
N LEU A 260 1.63 -4.27 -7.87
CA LEU A 260 1.09 -3.67 -9.08
C LEU A 260 0.13 -2.53 -8.69
N ARG A 261 0.59 -1.29 -8.87
CA ARG A 261 -0.20 -0.09 -8.58
C ARG A 261 -0.96 0.37 -9.82
N LEU A 262 -2.22 -0.03 -9.98
CA LEU A 262 -2.98 0.25 -11.22
C LEU A 262 -3.87 1.49 -11.14
N GLY A 263 -4.63 1.70 -10.06
CA GLY A 263 -5.59 2.81 -9.97
C GLY A 263 -4.97 4.17 -10.29
N ASP A 264 -3.97 4.57 -9.50
CA ASP A 264 -3.25 5.82 -9.76
C ASP A 264 -2.46 5.82 -11.08
N ALA A 265 -1.97 4.66 -11.53
CA ALA A 265 -1.21 4.57 -12.78
C ALA A 265 -2.11 4.81 -13.99
N LEU A 266 -3.38 4.40 -13.87
CA LEU A 266 -4.33 4.42 -14.96
C LEU A 266 -5.22 5.67 -14.98
N PHE A 267 -5.27 6.43 -13.87
CA PHE A 267 -6.14 7.59 -13.75
C PHE A 267 -5.36 8.88 -13.54
N ALA A 268 -5.34 9.77 -14.54
CA ALA A 268 -4.66 11.06 -14.46
C ALA A 268 -5.63 12.24 -14.35
N ALA A 269 -6.07 12.55 -13.13
CA ALA A 269 -6.97 13.67 -12.91
C ALA A 269 -6.36 15.07 -13.13
N TYR A 270 -5.03 15.22 -13.15
CA TYR A 270 -4.40 16.55 -13.01
C TYR A 270 -3.08 16.76 -13.74
N GLY A 271 -2.78 16.08 -14.85
CA GLY A 271 -1.54 16.42 -15.59
C GLY A 271 -0.24 16.00 -14.89
N ARG A 272 -0.28 15.40 -13.69
CA ARG A 272 0.90 15.15 -12.82
C ARG A 272 1.10 13.67 -12.46
N ASN A 273 0.67 12.78 -13.34
CA ASN A 273 0.87 11.34 -13.15
C ASN A 273 2.18 10.83 -13.78
N GLU A 274 3.07 11.72 -14.20
CA GLU A 274 4.36 11.35 -14.80
C GLU A 274 5.25 10.44 -13.93
N PHE A 275 4.86 10.22 -12.67
CA PHE A 275 5.54 9.31 -11.75
C PHE A 275 4.78 8.02 -11.49
N LYS A 276 3.53 7.89 -11.92
CA LYS A 276 2.67 6.74 -11.62
C LYS A 276 2.21 6.14 -12.93
N GLY A 277 2.70 4.96 -13.25
CA GLY A 277 2.37 4.32 -14.51
C GLY A 277 2.62 2.84 -14.46
N VAL A 278 2.29 2.19 -15.57
CA VAL A 278 2.41 0.75 -15.72
C VAL A 278 3.68 0.44 -16.50
N PHE A 279 4.39 -0.61 -16.08
CA PHE A 279 5.58 -1.09 -16.78
C PHE A 279 5.23 -2.23 -17.72
N PRO A 280 5.98 -2.40 -18.82
CA PRO A 280 5.77 -3.54 -19.70
C PRO A 280 6.03 -4.88 -19.00
N HIS A 281 5.34 -5.93 -19.45
CA HIS A 281 5.46 -7.28 -18.88
C HIS A 281 6.90 -7.82 -18.94
N ALA A 282 7.61 -7.54 -20.03
CA ALA A 282 8.99 -7.96 -20.20
C ALA A 282 9.92 -7.40 -19.10
N THR A 283 9.61 -6.24 -18.52
CA THR A 283 10.39 -5.68 -17.40
C THR A 283 10.25 -6.54 -16.15
N TYR A 284 9.03 -6.89 -15.73
CA TYR A 284 8.82 -7.78 -14.59
C TYR A 284 9.47 -9.14 -14.80
N ILE A 285 9.30 -9.73 -16.00
CA ILE A 285 9.90 -11.02 -16.35
C ILE A 285 11.44 -10.97 -16.29
N LYS A 286 12.06 -9.89 -16.80
CA LYS A 286 13.51 -9.70 -16.74
C LYS A 286 14.01 -9.66 -15.29
N LEU A 287 13.35 -8.89 -14.43
CA LEU A 287 13.72 -8.76 -13.01
C LEU A 287 13.54 -10.08 -12.25
N LEU A 288 12.45 -10.82 -12.51
CA LEU A 288 12.24 -12.16 -11.96
C LEU A 288 13.32 -13.15 -12.41
N LYS A 289 13.70 -13.14 -13.71
CA LYS A 289 14.77 -14.00 -14.23
C LYS A 289 16.12 -13.66 -13.61
N GLN A 290 16.40 -12.37 -13.42
CA GLN A 290 17.59 -11.91 -12.72
C GLN A 290 17.61 -12.44 -11.28
N ALA A 291 16.53 -12.25 -10.52
CA ALA A 291 16.43 -12.78 -9.17
C ALA A 291 16.55 -14.31 -9.12
N GLN A 292 15.96 -15.04 -10.07
CA GLN A 292 16.10 -16.49 -10.15
C GLN A 292 17.56 -16.93 -10.37
N LYS A 293 18.31 -16.18 -11.18
CA LYS A 293 19.75 -16.43 -11.40
C LYS A 293 20.56 -16.20 -10.12
N GLU A 294 20.23 -15.18 -9.34
CA GLU A 294 20.98 -14.77 -8.14
C GLU A 294 20.56 -15.55 -6.88
N MET A 295 19.29 -15.91 -6.75
CA MET A 295 18.67 -16.44 -5.52
C MET A 295 18.07 -17.85 -5.69
N GLY A 296 18.21 -18.45 -6.87
CA GLY A 296 17.73 -19.79 -7.19
C GLY A 296 16.27 -19.85 -7.70
N THR A 297 15.81 -21.06 -8.03
CA THR A 297 14.54 -21.36 -8.73
C THR A 297 13.31 -20.74 -8.07
N ILE A 298 12.57 -19.86 -8.75
CA ILE A 298 11.33 -19.28 -8.20
C ILE A 298 10.18 -20.27 -8.38
N THR A 299 9.52 -20.68 -7.28
CA THR A 299 8.41 -21.66 -7.32
C THR A 299 7.04 -21.05 -7.09
N SER A 300 6.95 -19.82 -6.57
CA SER A 300 5.70 -19.10 -6.32
C SER A 300 5.86 -17.60 -6.56
N ILE A 301 4.88 -17.00 -7.23
CA ILE A 301 4.87 -15.58 -7.58
C ILE A 301 3.50 -14.99 -7.20
N GLY A 302 3.50 -14.04 -6.27
CA GLY A 302 2.30 -13.30 -5.86
C GLY A 302 2.23 -11.92 -6.51
N LEU A 303 1.13 -11.61 -7.19
CA LEU A 303 0.83 -10.28 -7.72
C LEU A 303 -0.10 -9.57 -6.73
N LEU A 304 0.37 -8.52 -6.05
CA LEU A 304 -0.41 -7.72 -5.11
C LEU A 304 -1.03 -6.52 -5.82
N THR A 305 -2.34 -6.35 -5.71
CA THR A 305 -3.04 -5.16 -6.21
C THR A 305 -4.30 -4.89 -5.39
N ALA A 306 -4.79 -3.66 -5.43
CA ALA A 306 -6.09 -3.33 -4.85
C ALA A 306 -7.22 -4.16 -5.51
N PRO A 307 -8.30 -4.48 -4.77
CA PRO A 307 -9.46 -5.17 -5.31
C PRO A 307 -10.07 -4.45 -6.52
N PHE A 308 -10.61 -5.23 -7.46
CA PHE A 308 -11.27 -4.72 -8.67
C PHE A 308 -12.79 -4.57 -8.53
N SER A 309 -13.37 -4.75 -7.35
CA SER A 309 -14.82 -4.66 -7.21
C SER A 309 -15.24 -4.36 -5.78
N GLY A 310 -16.49 -3.90 -5.64
CA GLY A 310 -17.12 -3.61 -4.36
C GLY A 310 -16.68 -2.30 -3.72
N SER A 311 -17.05 -2.13 -2.45
CA SER A 311 -16.72 -0.96 -1.61
C SER A 311 -15.22 -0.82 -1.32
N PHE A 312 -14.40 -1.77 -1.74
CA PHE A 312 -12.95 -1.82 -1.51
C PHE A 312 -12.13 -1.28 -2.69
N VAL A 313 -12.79 -0.92 -3.81
CA VAL A 313 -12.14 -0.14 -4.86
C VAL A 313 -11.78 1.22 -4.28
N ARG A 314 -10.49 1.57 -4.32
CA ARG A 314 -9.99 2.78 -3.67
C ARG A 314 -10.53 4.03 -4.38
N SER A 315 -11.42 4.75 -3.70
CA SER A 315 -12.00 6.03 -4.13
C SER A 315 -12.84 5.98 -5.41
N SER A 316 -13.61 7.04 -5.67
CA SER A 316 -14.32 7.26 -6.93
C SER A 316 -13.39 7.44 -8.14
N TYR A 317 -12.08 7.57 -7.93
CA TYR A 317 -11.11 7.69 -9.01
C TYR A 317 -10.78 6.33 -9.63
N ASP A 318 -10.55 5.30 -8.82
CA ASP A 318 -10.16 3.97 -9.32
C ASP A 318 -11.37 3.22 -9.92
N THR A 319 -12.60 3.58 -9.55
CA THR A 319 -13.82 2.95 -10.07
C THR A 319 -13.94 3.03 -11.59
N HIS A 320 -13.41 4.08 -12.21
CA HIS A 320 -13.42 4.24 -13.67
C HIS A 320 -12.32 3.42 -14.37
N ALA A 321 -11.27 3.03 -13.65
CA ALA A 321 -10.14 2.26 -14.17
C ALA A 321 -10.23 0.76 -13.86
N THR A 322 -11.27 0.32 -13.17
CA THR A 322 -11.44 -1.05 -12.68
C THR A 322 -11.27 -2.12 -13.76
N LEU A 323 -12.04 -2.03 -14.87
CA LEU A 323 -11.98 -3.03 -15.95
C LEU A 323 -10.61 -3.05 -16.62
N LYS A 324 -10.03 -1.86 -16.86
CA LYS A 324 -8.68 -1.72 -17.42
C LYS A 324 -7.64 -2.33 -16.48
N SER A 325 -7.75 -2.07 -15.18
CA SER A 325 -6.87 -2.60 -14.14
C SER A 325 -6.93 -4.13 -14.10
N LYS A 326 -8.14 -4.70 -14.06
CA LYS A 326 -8.34 -6.15 -14.10
C LYS A 326 -7.72 -6.76 -15.34
N THR A 327 -7.97 -6.17 -16.50
CA THR A 327 -7.45 -6.68 -17.79
C THR A 327 -5.92 -6.68 -17.81
N ILE A 328 -5.28 -5.57 -17.40
CA ILE A 328 -3.82 -5.46 -17.34
C ILE A 328 -3.22 -6.45 -16.35
N ALA A 329 -3.82 -6.59 -15.16
CA ALA A 329 -3.32 -7.52 -14.14
C ALA A 329 -3.41 -8.98 -14.61
N MET A 330 -4.53 -9.37 -15.24
CA MET A 330 -4.71 -10.73 -15.77
C MET A 330 -3.75 -11.01 -16.94
N ASP A 331 -3.54 -10.03 -17.82
CA ASP A 331 -2.60 -10.19 -18.93
C ASP A 331 -1.14 -10.32 -18.45
N LEU A 332 -0.76 -9.56 -17.42
CA LEU A 332 0.55 -9.72 -16.77
C LEU A 332 0.68 -11.10 -16.10
N LEU A 333 -0.37 -11.55 -15.39
CA LEU A 333 -0.41 -12.86 -14.75
C LEU A 333 -0.16 -13.98 -15.77
N ASP A 334 -0.87 -13.95 -16.90
CA ASP A 334 -0.69 -14.91 -17.99
C ASP A 334 0.73 -14.85 -18.60
N ALA A 335 1.27 -13.64 -18.78
CA ALA A 335 2.62 -13.46 -19.31
C ALA A 335 3.69 -14.03 -18.36
N ILE A 336 3.54 -13.82 -17.06
CA ILE A 336 4.43 -14.39 -16.04
C ILE A 336 4.28 -15.91 -16.00
N GLN A 337 3.05 -16.43 -16.01
CA GLN A 337 2.80 -17.88 -15.97
C GLN A 337 3.44 -18.60 -17.16
N ARG A 338 3.39 -18.01 -18.37
CA ARG A 338 4.11 -18.53 -19.55
C ARG A 338 5.63 -18.47 -19.40
N ALA A 339 6.16 -17.40 -18.81
CA ALA A 339 7.61 -17.22 -18.62
C ALA A 339 8.19 -18.11 -17.50
N PHE A 340 7.36 -18.51 -16.54
CA PHE A 340 7.71 -19.34 -15.38
C PHE A 340 6.71 -20.51 -15.24
N PRO A 341 6.71 -21.48 -16.18
CA PRO A 341 5.68 -22.52 -16.27
C PRO A 341 5.63 -23.48 -15.06
N HIS A 342 6.70 -23.53 -14.27
CA HIS A 342 6.78 -24.35 -13.06
C HIS A 342 6.49 -23.57 -11.77
N ALA A 343 6.34 -22.25 -11.85
CA ALA A 343 5.96 -21.43 -10.71
C ALA A 343 4.43 -21.34 -10.61
N LYS A 344 3.90 -21.40 -9.39
CA LYS A 344 2.51 -21.03 -9.11
C LYS A 344 2.39 -19.50 -9.12
N VAL A 345 1.63 -18.95 -10.06
CA VAL A 345 1.35 -17.50 -10.10
C VAL A 345 -0.03 -17.23 -9.50
N THR A 346 -0.10 -16.34 -8.51
CA THR A 346 -1.34 -16.02 -7.77
C THR A 346 -1.60 -14.52 -7.81
N LEU A 347 -2.87 -14.13 -7.98
CA LEU A 347 -3.31 -12.75 -7.80
C LEU A 347 -3.86 -12.56 -6.38
N HIS A 348 -3.27 -11.64 -5.63
CA HIS A 348 -3.69 -11.22 -4.29
C HIS A 348 -4.43 -9.89 -4.40
N ASN A 349 -5.74 -9.97 -4.57
CA ASN A 349 -6.63 -8.81 -4.72
C ASN A 349 -7.98 -9.01 -3.98
N ARG A 350 -8.01 -9.90 -2.98
CA ARG A 350 -9.23 -10.23 -2.26
C ARG A 350 -9.69 -9.03 -1.42
N PRO A 351 -11.00 -8.71 -1.37
CA PRO A 351 -11.52 -7.63 -0.53
C PRO A 351 -11.20 -7.78 0.95
N GLU A 352 -11.05 -9.02 1.43
CA GLU A 352 -10.76 -9.33 2.83
C GLU A 352 -9.27 -9.21 3.17
N GLU A 353 -8.40 -9.17 2.16
CA GLU A 353 -6.97 -9.04 2.37
C GLU A 353 -6.65 -7.61 2.79
N THR A 354 -6.13 -7.50 4.00
CA THR A 354 -5.76 -6.23 4.58
C THR A 354 -4.49 -5.69 3.95
N ILE A 355 -4.37 -4.37 3.97
CA ILE A 355 -3.13 -3.68 3.57
C ILE A 355 -1.90 -4.20 4.33
N VAL A 356 -2.08 -4.63 5.58
CA VAL A 356 -1.04 -5.18 6.44
C VAL A 356 -0.55 -6.54 5.94
N GLU A 357 -1.47 -7.43 5.56
CA GLU A 357 -1.12 -8.72 4.94
C GLU A 357 -0.37 -8.51 3.63
N SER A 358 -0.81 -7.57 2.78
CA SER A 358 -0.11 -7.23 1.54
C SER A 358 1.33 -6.73 1.79
N LEU A 359 1.54 -5.90 2.81
CA LEU A 359 2.88 -5.43 3.19
C LEU A 359 3.75 -6.56 3.73
N ALA A 360 3.17 -7.43 4.58
CA ALA A 360 3.87 -8.58 5.13
C ALA A 360 4.34 -9.53 4.01
N ARG A 361 3.56 -9.72 2.94
CA ARG A 361 3.99 -10.48 1.76
C ARG A 361 5.24 -9.89 1.11
N ILE A 362 5.33 -8.56 0.97
CA ILE A 362 6.51 -7.88 0.41
C ILE A 362 7.74 -8.15 1.28
N VAL A 363 7.61 -8.01 2.61
CA VAL A 363 8.70 -8.29 3.56
C VAL A 363 9.12 -9.77 3.50
N HIS A 364 8.15 -10.67 3.41
CA HIS A 364 8.37 -12.11 3.41
C HIS A 364 8.78 -12.72 2.06
N ALA A 365 8.81 -11.94 0.98
CA ALA A 365 9.24 -12.41 -0.32
C ALA A 365 10.67 -12.99 -0.23
N ARG A 366 10.80 -14.31 -0.41
CA ARG A 366 12.05 -15.02 -0.08
C ARG A 366 13.18 -14.74 -1.05
N LYS A 367 12.86 -14.44 -2.30
CA LYS A 367 13.83 -14.26 -3.39
C LYS A 367 13.78 -12.85 -3.94
N VAL A 368 12.59 -12.32 -4.18
CA VAL A 368 12.46 -10.99 -4.77
C VAL A 368 11.12 -10.32 -4.47
N ALA A 369 11.16 -9.02 -4.18
CA ALA A 369 10.00 -8.16 -4.23
C ALA A 369 10.22 -7.08 -5.30
N ILE A 370 9.20 -6.79 -6.11
CA ILE A 370 9.26 -5.80 -7.19
C ILE A 370 8.14 -4.79 -6.96
N CYS A 371 8.49 -3.51 -6.87
CA CYS A 371 7.51 -2.42 -6.82
C CYS A 371 7.78 -1.34 -7.86
N GLY A 372 6.69 -0.80 -8.40
CA GLY A 372 6.73 0.47 -9.12
C GLY A 372 6.75 1.70 -8.21
N CYS A 373 6.52 2.86 -8.80
CA CYS A 373 6.39 4.10 -8.05
C CYS A 373 5.24 4.01 -7.04
N SER A 374 5.61 3.90 -5.77
CA SER A 374 4.66 3.99 -4.68
C SER A 374 5.29 4.56 -3.44
N THR A 375 4.51 5.35 -2.70
CA THR A 375 4.88 5.73 -1.34
C THR A 375 4.67 4.57 -0.37
N PHE A 376 3.91 3.56 -0.79
CA PHE A 376 3.60 2.34 -0.04
C PHE A 376 4.78 1.36 0.08
N CYS A 377 5.55 1.22 -0.99
CA CYS A 377 6.44 0.09 -1.19
C CYS A 377 7.86 0.21 -0.60
N PRO A 378 8.52 1.38 -0.61
CA PRO A 378 9.92 1.44 -0.24
C PRO A 378 10.23 0.92 1.16
N TYR A 379 9.34 1.13 2.13
CA TYR A 379 9.57 0.68 3.49
C TYR A 379 9.58 -0.86 3.65
N PRO A 380 8.53 -1.61 3.25
CA PRO A 380 8.58 -3.07 3.31
C PRO A 380 9.61 -3.67 2.34
N LEU A 381 9.89 -3.01 1.21
CA LEU A 381 10.97 -3.44 0.30
C LEU A 381 12.34 -3.37 0.96
N LEU A 382 12.60 -2.32 1.75
CA LEU A 382 13.85 -2.18 2.47
C LEU A 382 14.07 -3.33 3.45
N ALA A 383 12.98 -3.85 4.03
CA ALA A 383 13.00 -4.98 4.96
C ALA A 383 12.83 -6.35 4.29
N THR A 384 12.73 -6.44 2.96
CA THR A 384 12.47 -7.71 2.29
C THR A 384 13.61 -8.71 2.51
N LYS A 385 13.27 -10.00 2.68
CA LYS A 385 14.25 -11.07 2.87
C LYS A 385 15.07 -11.37 1.62
N GLY A 386 14.49 -11.11 0.44
CA GLY A 386 15.13 -11.30 -0.86
C GLY A 386 15.77 -10.02 -1.43
N ILE A 387 15.80 -9.93 -2.75
CA ILE A 387 16.17 -8.70 -3.46
C ILE A 387 14.94 -7.79 -3.57
N GLY A 388 15.05 -6.54 -3.16
CA GLY A 388 13.99 -5.55 -3.37
C GLY A 388 14.27 -4.69 -4.60
N PHE A 389 13.48 -4.82 -5.66
CA PHE A 389 13.53 -3.94 -6.82
C PHE A 389 12.50 -2.81 -6.72
N MET A 390 12.96 -1.57 -6.80
CA MET A 390 12.13 -0.36 -6.81
C MET A 390 12.36 0.44 -8.09
N TYR A 391 11.29 0.96 -8.68
CA TYR A 391 11.42 1.82 -9.86
C TYR A 391 12.19 3.11 -9.53
N ASN A 392 13.21 3.42 -10.33
CA ASN A 392 14.05 4.61 -10.20
C ASN A 392 13.30 5.85 -10.70
N GLN A 393 12.70 6.59 -9.78
CA GLN A 393 12.09 7.88 -10.15
C GLN A 393 13.17 8.93 -10.38
N THR A 394 13.16 9.51 -11.57
CA THR A 394 14.12 10.54 -11.96
C THR A 394 13.88 11.87 -11.23
N THR A 395 12.66 12.13 -10.75
CA THR A 395 12.33 13.38 -10.04
C THR A 395 12.65 13.35 -8.56
N GLY A 396 12.77 14.54 -7.95
CA GLY A 396 13.15 14.71 -6.55
C GLY A 396 12.17 14.16 -5.52
N GLN A 397 11.02 13.60 -5.93
CA GLN A 397 9.98 13.18 -4.97
C GLN A 397 10.36 11.99 -4.09
N ASN A 398 11.42 11.22 -4.42
CA ASN A 398 11.87 10.04 -3.66
C ASN A 398 13.40 9.99 -3.49
N LEU A 399 14.07 11.13 -3.24
CA LEU A 399 15.54 11.15 -3.12
C LEU A 399 16.08 10.17 -2.07
N TRP A 400 15.36 9.98 -0.96
CA TRP A 400 15.77 9.05 0.08
C TRP A 400 15.80 7.60 -0.39
N VAL A 401 14.93 7.21 -1.34
CA VAL A 401 14.90 5.86 -1.90
C VAL A 401 16.20 5.58 -2.65
N LYS A 402 16.76 6.59 -3.33
CA LYS A 402 18.06 6.49 -4.01
C LYS A 402 19.18 6.32 -3.00
N ASN A 403 19.21 7.17 -1.98
CA ASN A 403 20.21 7.08 -0.91
C ASN A 403 20.14 5.73 -0.19
N ALA A 404 18.93 5.21 0.06
CA ALA A 404 18.75 3.89 0.63
C ALA A 404 19.29 2.78 -0.32
N ALA A 405 19.02 2.85 -1.62
CA ALA A 405 19.54 1.86 -2.56
C ALA A 405 21.08 1.87 -2.68
N GLU A 406 21.72 3.03 -2.46
CA GLU A 406 23.19 3.13 -2.37
C GLU A 406 23.73 2.47 -1.09
N GLN A 407 22.98 2.55 0.01
CA GLN A 407 23.36 2.02 1.31
C GLN A 407 23.09 0.50 1.46
N TYR A 408 21.97 0.00 0.93
CA TYR A 408 21.49 -1.36 1.16
C TYR A 408 21.54 -2.20 -0.12
N LYS A 409 22.53 -3.10 -0.23
CA LYS A 409 22.81 -3.88 -1.46
C LYS A 409 21.64 -4.72 -2.00
N HIS A 410 20.74 -5.17 -1.12
CA HIS A 410 19.56 -5.94 -1.52
C HIS A 410 18.45 -5.04 -2.05
N PHE A 411 18.46 -3.74 -1.76
CA PHE A 411 17.50 -2.76 -2.25
C PHE A 411 18.04 -2.06 -3.49
N ARG A 412 17.48 -2.38 -4.64
CA ARG A 412 18.01 -2.02 -5.96
C ARG A 412 17.01 -1.21 -6.75
N LEU A 413 17.52 -0.24 -7.51
CA LEU A 413 16.71 0.53 -8.43
C LEU A 413 16.69 -0.10 -9.82
N PHE A 414 15.60 0.08 -10.55
CA PHE A 414 15.52 -0.27 -11.96
C PHE A 414 14.86 0.85 -12.78
N ASP A 415 15.30 0.96 -14.03
CA ASP A 415 14.76 1.88 -15.03
C ASP A 415 14.00 1.10 -16.10
N THR A 416 12.89 1.66 -16.57
CA THR A 416 12.07 1.10 -17.65
C THR A 416 11.18 2.19 -18.23
N PRO A 417 10.79 2.12 -19.51
CA PRO A 417 9.71 2.95 -20.03
C PRO A 417 8.45 2.79 -19.19
N LEU A 418 7.75 3.90 -18.97
CA LEU A 418 6.53 4.00 -18.18
C LEU A 418 5.39 4.46 -19.09
N LEU A 419 4.28 3.72 -19.13
CA LEU A 419 3.05 4.26 -19.69
C LEU A 419 2.38 5.14 -18.63
N ASN A 420 2.43 6.45 -18.86
CA ASN A 420 1.79 7.45 -18.00
C ASN A 420 0.28 7.49 -18.27
N GLY A 421 -0.53 7.54 -17.22
CA GLY A 421 -1.99 7.68 -17.33
C GLY A 421 -2.45 8.91 -18.12
N LEU A 422 -1.61 9.95 -18.26
CA LEU A 422 -1.89 11.11 -19.11
C LEU A 422 -2.03 10.79 -20.60
N VAL A 423 -1.42 9.70 -21.05
CA VAL A 423 -1.52 9.26 -22.44
C VAL A 423 -2.86 8.55 -22.69
N MET A 424 -3.56 8.12 -21.64
CA MET A 424 -4.75 7.27 -21.78
C MET A 424 -6.08 7.99 -21.90
N GLU A 425 -6.13 9.29 -21.59
CA GLU A 425 -7.33 10.10 -21.74
C GLU A 425 -6.94 11.51 -22.19
N ASN A 426 -7.29 11.85 -23.43
CA ASN A 426 -7.18 13.18 -23.96
C ASN A 426 -8.37 14.01 -23.46
N ARG A 427 -8.14 14.88 -22.49
CA ARG A 427 -9.19 15.72 -21.90
C ARG A 427 -9.77 16.76 -22.84
N LYS A 428 -9.02 17.17 -23.86
CA LYS A 428 -9.48 18.16 -24.83
C LYS A 428 -10.49 17.54 -25.80
N THR A 429 -10.26 16.28 -26.19
CA THR A 429 -11.11 15.58 -27.17
C THR A 429 -12.08 14.59 -26.52
N GLY A 430 -11.86 14.22 -25.26
CA GLY A 430 -12.54 13.12 -24.57
C GLY A 430 -12.10 11.73 -25.05
N GLU A 431 -11.13 11.63 -25.96
CA GLU A 431 -10.67 10.35 -26.49
C GLU A 431 -9.89 9.59 -25.42
N THR A 432 -10.18 8.30 -25.29
CA THR A 432 -9.42 7.41 -24.41
C THR A 432 -8.61 6.42 -25.25
N LEU A 433 -7.40 6.11 -24.82
CA LEU A 433 -6.64 5.03 -25.44
C LEU A 433 -7.44 3.73 -25.30
N ASP A 434 -7.57 3.04 -26.43
CA ASP A 434 -8.16 1.72 -26.50
C ASP A 434 -7.38 0.75 -25.60
N LEU A 435 -8.12 -0.10 -24.87
CA LEU A 435 -7.53 -1.04 -23.94
C LEU A 435 -6.69 -2.11 -24.66
N GLY A 436 -7.09 -2.50 -25.88
CA GLY A 436 -6.32 -3.41 -26.72
C GLY A 436 -4.97 -2.81 -27.12
N VAL A 437 -4.93 -1.51 -27.39
CA VAL A 437 -3.71 -0.75 -27.66
C VAL A 437 -2.79 -0.70 -26.43
N VAL A 438 -3.33 -0.41 -25.23
CA VAL A 438 -2.57 -0.44 -23.97
C VAL A 438 -2.02 -1.85 -23.68
N ALA A 439 -2.85 -2.89 -23.83
CA ALA A 439 -2.41 -4.28 -23.64
C ALA A 439 -1.33 -4.68 -24.64
N LYS A 440 -1.46 -4.28 -25.92
CA LYS A 440 -0.44 -4.50 -26.95
C LYS A 440 0.88 -3.83 -26.60
N TRP A 441 0.84 -2.61 -26.07
CA TRP A 441 2.03 -1.93 -25.57
C TRP A 441 2.69 -2.70 -24.43
N MET A 442 1.91 -3.04 -23.41
CA MET A 442 2.37 -3.78 -22.23
C MET A 442 3.09 -5.08 -22.60
N ARG A 443 2.58 -5.78 -23.62
CA ARG A 443 3.17 -7.03 -24.15
C ARG A 443 4.45 -6.81 -24.96
N ASN A 444 4.47 -5.79 -25.82
CA ASN A 444 5.47 -5.66 -26.89
C ASN A 444 6.50 -4.55 -26.69
N GLN A 445 6.34 -3.68 -25.68
CA GLN A 445 7.20 -2.51 -25.45
C GLN A 445 7.32 -1.56 -26.65
N ASN A 446 6.39 -1.60 -27.62
CA ASN A 446 6.48 -0.75 -28.80
C ASN A 446 6.30 0.73 -28.41
N PRO A 447 7.31 1.60 -28.52
CA PRO A 447 7.17 3.00 -28.10
C PRO A 447 6.07 3.74 -28.89
N ASP A 448 5.73 3.25 -30.09
CA ASP A 448 4.62 3.77 -30.89
C ASP A 448 3.30 3.08 -30.51
N ILE A 449 2.51 3.76 -29.67
CA ILE A 449 1.18 3.33 -29.24
C ILE A 449 0.14 3.97 -30.15
N GLY A 450 -0.07 3.40 -31.34
CA GLY A 450 -1.12 3.88 -32.25
C GLY A 450 -0.91 5.32 -32.72
N ASN A 451 0.32 5.68 -33.11
CA ASN A 451 0.77 7.03 -33.47
C ASN A 451 0.89 8.01 -32.28
N VAL A 452 0.91 7.51 -31.05
CA VAL A 452 1.20 8.30 -29.85
C VAL A 452 2.59 7.92 -29.35
N ASP A 453 3.54 8.86 -29.48
CA ASP A 453 4.87 8.72 -28.89
C ASP A 453 4.78 8.91 -27.38
N ILE A 454 4.94 7.82 -26.64
CA ILE A 454 4.96 7.83 -25.18
C ILE A 454 6.29 8.27 -24.56
N THR A 455 7.33 8.41 -25.39
CA THR A 455 8.67 8.80 -24.96
C THR A 455 8.88 10.31 -25.03
N GLY A 456 8.06 11.01 -25.81
CA GLY A 456 7.99 12.48 -25.81
C GLY A 456 7.35 13.03 -24.53
N PRO A 457 7.60 14.32 -24.18
CA PRO A 457 6.78 15.01 -23.18
C PRO A 457 5.30 14.88 -23.59
N PRO A 458 4.36 14.76 -22.64
CA PRO A 458 2.96 14.49 -22.98
C PRO A 458 2.52 15.42 -24.11
N ILE A 459 2.24 14.86 -25.28
CA ILE A 459 1.82 15.60 -26.50
C ILE A 459 0.60 16.50 -26.18
N PHE A 460 -0.06 16.22 -25.06
CA PHE A 460 -1.28 16.83 -24.57
C PHE A 460 -1.08 17.95 -23.53
N LEU A 461 0.14 18.42 -23.28
CA LEU A 461 0.45 19.55 -22.36
C LEU A 461 0.81 20.85 -23.10
N ASP A 462 0.01 21.26 -24.09
CA ASP A 462 -0.06 22.69 -24.46
C ASP A 462 -1.05 23.38 -23.50
N LEU A 463 -0.61 23.59 -22.25
CA LEU A 463 -1.29 24.48 -21.32
C LEU A 463 -0.77 25.89 -21.58
N LYS A 464 -1.56 26.69 -22.33
CA LYS A 464 -1.41 28.14 -22.37
C LYS A 464 -1.75 28.78 -21.04
#